data_AF-A0A438DSL8-F1
#
_entry.id   AF-A0A438DSL8-F1
#
_cell.length_a   1.000
_cell.length_b   1.000
_cell.length_c   1.000
_cell.angle_alpha   90.00
_cell.angle_beta   90.00
_cell.angle_gamma   90.00
#
_symmetry.space_group_name_H-M   'P 1'
#
loop_
_entity.id
_entity.type
_entity.pdbx_description
1 polymer ?
#
loop_
_entity_poly.entity_id
_entity_poly.type
_entity_poly.pdbx_seq_one_letter_code
_entity_poly.pdbx_strand_id
1 'polypeptide(L)'
;MSVKVHLMWNSKMLIDGGGDSLVATSLLEASNLVVLKESSVIHSNANLGVHGQGLLNLSGPGDLIEAQRLILSLFYSINVGPGSVLRGPLENASDNDVTPRLYCERQDCPMELLHPPEDCNVNSSLPFTLQICRVEDIIVEGLIEGSVIHFHWVRTVVVHCSGMISASGLGCTGGVGRGKVFSNGLGGGGGHGGNGGDGYYNGSYIEGGVAYGDADLPCELGSGSGNVSLPGATAGGGIIDKTAAK
;
A
#
# COMPACT_ATOMS: atom_id res chain seq x y z
N MET A 1 18.10 -6.72 32.58
CA MET A 1 17.53 -6.35 31.27
C MET A 1 16.44 -7.36 30.96
N SER A 2 15.19 -6.94 30.75
CA SER A 2 14.08 -7.85 30.40
C SER A 2 13.53 -7.48 29.02
N VAL A 3 13.27 -8.48 28.19
CA VAL A 3 12.65 -8.32 26.86
C VAL A 3 11.16 -8.58 27.01
N LYS A 4 10.31 -7.67 26.53
CA LYS A 4 8.86 -7.86 26.50
C LYS A 4 8.39 -8.29 25.11
N VAL A 5 7.63 -9.36 25.04
CA VAL A 5 7.10 -9.89 23.78
C VAL A 5 5.58 -9.76 23.79
N HIS A 6 5.04 -9.07 22.79
CA HIS A 6 3.64 -9.17 22.42
C HIS A 6 3.49 -10.31 21.41
N LEU A 7 3.13 -11.49 21.92
CA LEU A 7 2.93 -12.69 21.12
C LEU A 7 1.43 -12.86 20.82
N MET A 8 1.08 -12.87 19.54
CA MET A 8 -0.22 -13.33 19.05
C MET A 8 -0.06 -14.72 18.46
N TRP A 9 -0.91 -15.64 18.90
CA TRP A 9 -0.88 -17.03 18.47
C TRP A 9 -2.29 -17.48 18.13
N ASN A 10 -2.54 -17.82 16.86
CA ASN A 10 -3.87 -18.17 16.35
C ASN A 10 -4.97 -17.25 16.90
N SER A 11 -4.72 -15.94 16.82
CA SER A 11 -5.51 -14.92 17.49
C SER A 11 -5.84 -13.79 16.51
N LYS A 12 -7.04 -13.22 16.67
CA LYS A 12 -7.48 -12.07 15.88
C LYS A 12 -7.68 -10.85 16.78
N MET A 13 -7.00 -9.76 16.46
CA MET A 13 -7.23 -8.44 17.04
C MET A 13 -8.02 -7.61 16.03
N LEU A 14 -9.18 -7.09 16.46
CA LEU A 14 -10.04 -6.23 15.66
C LEU A 14 -10.01 -4.83 16.26
N ILE A 15 -9.71 -3.83 15.45
CA ILE A 15 -9.65 -2.42 15.85
C ILE A 15 -10.69 -1.67 15.03
N ASP A 16 -11.81 -1.34 15.67
CA ASP A 16 -12.91 -0.59 15.06
C ASP A 16 -12.72 0.91 15.29
N GLY A 17 -12.48 1.66 14.21
CA GLY A 17 -12.40 3.12 14.18
C GLY A 17 -13.75 3.82 14.15
N GLY A 18 -14.88 3.10 14.18
CA GLY A 18 -16.21 3.65 14.37
C GLY A 18 -16.84 4.33 13.14
N GLY A 19 -16.26 4.16 11.95
CA GLY A 19 -16.78 4.68 10.67
C GLY A 19 -16.79 6.21 10.54
N ASP A 20 -16.36 6.94 11.57
CA ASP A 20 -16.22 8.38 11.53
C ASP A 20 -14.85 8.72 10.91
N SER A 21 -14.89 9.41 9.77
CA SER A 21 -13.70 9.95 9.09
C SER A 21 -12.83 10.87 9.97
N LEU A 22 -13.35 11.32 11.12
CA LEU A 22 -12.63 12.11 12.14
C LEU A 22 -11.83 11.26 13.15
N VAL A 23 -12.08 9.95 13.27
CA VAL A 23 -11.27 9.08 14.14
C VAL A 23 -9.91 8.87 13.47
N ALA A 24 -8.94 9.60 14.00
CA ALA A 24 -7.74 9.99 13.28
C ALA A 24 -6.82 8.81 12.93
N THR A 25 -6.52 7.93 13.88
CA THR A 25 -5.64 6.76 13.77
C THR A 25 -5.65 6.01 15.10
N SER A 26 -5.74 4.68 15.08
CA SER A 26 -5.46 3.85 16.25
C SER A 26 -3.98 3.51 16.32
N LEU A 27 -3.42 3.47 17.54
CA LEU A 27 -2.01 3.19 17.75
C LEU A 27 -1.80 1.94 18.60
N LEU A 28 -1.01 1.01 18.09
CA LEU A 28 -0.52 -0.17 18.79
C LEU A 28 0.97 0.00 19.08
N GLU A 29 1.32 0.22 20.35
CA GLU A 29 2.71 0.37 20.78
C GLU A 29 3.20 -0.89 21.49
N ALA A 30 4.36 -1.40 21.07
CA ALA A 30 5.02 -2.53 21.69
C ALA A 30 6.45 -2.19 22.13
N SER A 31 6.83 -2.61 23.33
CA SER A 31 8.12 -2.20 23.91
C SER A 31 9.35 -2.85 23.26
N ASN A 32 9.28 -4.11 22.81
CA ASN A 32 10.44 -4.77 22.19
C ASN A 32 10.04 -5.58 20.95
N LEU A 33 9.25 -6.65 21.13
CA LEU A 33 8.96 -7.61 20.06
C LEU A 33 7.45 -7.74 19.85
N VAL A 34 7.01 -7.64 18.60
CA VAL A 34 5.67 -8.03 18.14
C VAL A 34 5.81 -9.26 17.27
N VAL A 35 5.17 -10.35 17.66
CA VAL A 35 5.27 -11.62 16.95
C VAL A 35 3.87 -12.17 16.68
N LEU A 36 3.54 -12.34 15.41
CA LEU A 36 2.34 -13.04 14.95
C LEU A 36 2.74 -14.45 14.53
N LYS A 37 1.98 -15.45 14.98
CA LYS A 37 2.14 -16.85 14.58
C LYS A 37 0.80 -17.54 14.39
N GLU A 38 0.82 -18.64 13.64
CA GLU A 38 -0.31 -19.55 13.45
C GLU A 38 -1.55 -18.83 12.92
N SER A 39 -1.40 -18.08 11.83
CA SER A 39 -2.47 -17.33 11.18
C SER A 39 -3.11 -16.26 12.08
N SER A 40 -2.27 -15.51 12.80
CA SER A 40 -2.72 -14.40 13.64
C SER A 40 -3.00 -13.15 12.81
N VAL A 41 -4.04 -12.41 13.16
CA VAL A 41 -4.50 -11.26 12.36
C VAL A 41 -4.65 -10.03 13.24
N ILE A 42 -4.05 -8.91 12.82
CA ILE A 42 -4.39 -7.56 13.30
C ILE A 42 -5.11 -6.86 12.16
N HIS A 43 -6.37 -6.55 12.39
CA HIS A 43 -7.23 -5.92 11.38
C HIS A 43 -7.81 -4.62 11.93
N SER A 44 -7.70 -3.54 11.17
CA SER A 44 -8.40 -2.29 11.44
C SER A 44 -9.20 -1.82 10.23
N ASN A 45 -10.44 -1.38 10.45
CA ASN A 45 -11.27 -0.72 9.44
C ASN A 45 -10.93 0.77 9.23
N ALA A 46 -9.95 1.29 9.98
CA ALA A 46 -9.49 2.68 9.91
C ALA A 46 -7.95 2.73 9.76
N ASN A 47 -7.34 3.87 10.09
CA ASN A 47 -5.89 4.03 10.07
C ASN A 47 -5.26 3.35 11.30
N LEU A 48 -4.19 2.59 11.09
CA LEU A 48 -3.46 1.88 12.15
C LEU A 48 -1.97 2.24 12.11
N GLY A 49 -1.48 2.77 13.22
CA GLY A 49 -0.04 2.84 13.50
C GLY A 49 0.39 1.67 14.38
N VAL A 50 1.49 1.02 14.03
CA VAL A 50 2.15 0.01 14.86
C VAL A 50 3.57 0.47 15.11
N HIS A 51 3.89 0.76 16.38
CA HIS A 51 5.19 1.26 16.80
C HIS A 51 5.90 0.21 17.64
N GLY A 52 7.19 0.03 17.39
CA GLY A 52 8.05 -0.86 18.17
C GLY A 52 9.39 -0.24 18.50
N GLN A 53 10.27 -0.98 19.18
CA GLN A 53 11.69 -0.61 19.36
C GLN A 53 12.64 -1.76 19.00
N GLY A 54 12.10 -2.87 18.51
CA GLY A 54 12.86 -4.09 18.24
C GLY A 54 12.38 -4.77 16.97
N LEU A 55 11.71 -5.90 17.08
CA LEU A 55 11.34 -6.73 15.94
C LEU A 55 9.82 -6.78 15.77
N LEU A 56 9.36 -6.55 14.54
CA LEU A 56 8.06 -7.01 14.08
C LEU A 56 8.27 -8.28 13.26
N ASN A 57 7.66 -9.39 13.66
CA ASN A 57 7.82 -10.67 12.99
C ASN A 57 6.47 -11.32 12.73
N LEU A 58 6.08 -11.36 11.46
CA LEU A 58 4.99 -12.21 10.98
C LEU A 58 5.63 -13.51 10.54
N SER A 59 5.39 -14.58 11.29
CA SER A 59 6.27 -15.76 11.25
C SER A 59 5.85 -16.83 10.24
N GLY A 60 4.61 -16.81 9.76
CA GLY A 60 4.16 -17.82 8.82
C GLY A 60 2.83 -17.56 8.13
N PRO A 61 2.34 -18.55 7.37
CA PRO A 61 1.16 -18.41 6.52
C PRO A 61 -0.09 -17.96 7.28
N GLY A 62 -0.78 -16.98 6.70
CA GLY A 62 -2.01 -16.41 7.25
C GLY A 62 -1.79 -15.36 8.34
N ASP A 63 -0.54 -15.10 8.75
CA ASP A 63 -0.26 -13.94 9.60
C ASP A 63 -0.48 -12.65 8.79
N LEU A 64 -1.31 -11.75 9.30
CA LEU A 64 -1.79 -10.57 8.57
C LEU A 64 -1.82 -9.34 9.47
N ILE A 65 -1.26 -8.23 8.99
CA ILE A 65 -1.57 -6.90 9.52
C ILE A 65 -2.14 -6.08 8.38
N GLU A 66 -3.38 -5.65 8.55
CA GLU A 66 -4.08 -4.84 7.55
C GLU A 66 -4.85 -3.68 8.17
N ALA A 67 -4.88 -2.58 7.43
CA ALA A 67 -5.61 -1.37 7.78
C ALA A 67 -5.93 -0.57 6.52
N GLN A 68 -6.81 0.42 6.61
CA GLN A 68 -7.02 1.34 5.49
C GLN A 68 -5.76 2.15 5.19
N ARG A 69 -5.05 2.52 6.25
CA ARG A 69 -3.69 3.04 6.18
C ARG A 69 -2.86 2.39 7.27
N LEU A 70 -1.76 1.76 6.88
CA LEU A 70 -0.87 1.07 7.79
C LEU A 70 0.44 1.85 7.93
N ILE A 71 0.79 2.21 9.15
CA ILE A 71 2.04 2.90 9.47
C ILE A 71 2.83 1.99 10.41
N LEU A 72 4.01 1.57 9.99
CA LEU A 72 4.95 0.81 10.81
C LEU A 72 6.15 1.69 11.10
N SER A 73 6.49 1.88 12.39
CA SER A 73 7.63 2.73 12.71
C SER A 73 8.44 2.26 13.91
N LEU A 74 9.69 2.73 13.97
CA LEU A 74 10.61 2.58 15.10
C LEU A 74 11.08 1.14 15.38
N PHE A 75 10.77 0.19 14.51
CA PHE A 75 11.32 -1.15 14.59
C PHE A 75 12.78 -1.17 14.16
N TYR A 76 13.63 -1.91 14.88
CA TYR A 76 14.95 -2.27 14.37
C TYR A 76 14.84 -3.13 13.11
N SER A 77 13.96 -4.13 13.11
CA SER A 77 13.76 -5.04 11.97
C SER A 77 12.29 -5.39 11.78
N ILE A 78 11.89 -5.56 10.51
CA ILE A 78 10.57 -6.07 10.14
C ILE A 78 10.74 -7.30 9.26
N ASN A 79 10.16 -8.41 9.70
CA ASN A 79 10.19 -9.67 8.98
C ASN A 79 8.77 -10.05 8.56
N VAL A 80 8.57 -10.17 7.25
CA VAL A 80 7.33 -10.66 6.64
C VAL A 80 7.62 -12.06 6.12
N GLY A 81 7.30 -13.08 6.92
CA GLY A 81 7.58 -14.48 6.61
C GLY A 81 6.75 -15.01 5.43
N PRO A 82 7.09 -16.21 4.92
CA PRO A 82 6.37 -16.83 3.81
C PRO A 82 4.86 -16.98 4.09
N GLY A 83 4.04 -16.48 3.17
CA GLY A 83 2.57 -16.49 3.29
C GLY A 83 1.99 -15.52 4.31
N SER A 84 2.82 -14.68 4.94
CA SER A 84 2.38 -13.54 5.75
C SER A 84 2.15 -12.31 4.88
N VAL A 85 1.32 -11.38 5.36
CA VAL A 85 0.91 -10.20 4.59
C VAL A 85 0.93 -8.94 5.46
N LEU A 86 1.55 -7.88 4.94
CA LEU A 86 1.33 -6.50 5.38
C LEU A 86 0.54 -5.78 4.29
N ARG A 87 -0.59 -5.18 4.64
CA ARG A 87 -1.50 -4.61 3.64
C ARG A 87 -2.08 -3.26 4.05
N GLY A 88 -2.10 -2.33 3.10
CA GLY A 88 -2.95 -1.15 3.15
C GLY A 88 -3.12 -0.53 1.77
N PRO A 89 -4.34 -0.33 1.24
CA PRO A 89 -5.63 -0.37 1.95
C PRO A 89 -6.21 -1.78 2.13
N LEU A 90 -7.37 -1.87 2.80
CA LEU A 90 -8.11 -3.13 2.91
C LEU A 90 -8.58 -3.64 1.54
N GLU A 91 -8.48 -4.95 1.29
CA GLU A 91 -8.88 -5.57 0.01
C GLU A 91 -10.39 -5.49 -0.25
N ASN A 92 -11.21 -5.63 0.80
CA ASN A 92 -12.66 -5.57 0.74
C ASN A 92 -13.19 -4.41 1.61
N ALA A 93 -12.72 -3.21 1.31
CA ALA A 93 -13.20 -2.01 2.00
C ALA A 93 -14.71 -1.86 1.82
N SER A 94 -15.43 -1.65 2.91
CA SER A 94 -16.84 -1.26 2.91
C SER A 94 -16.97 0.23 2.58
N ASP A 95 -18.13 0.68 2.08
CA ASP A 95 -18.44 2.11 1.88
C ASP A 95 -18.28 2.94 3.18
N ASN A 96 -18.36 2.28 4.34
CA ASN A 96 -18.18 2.91 5.66
C ASN A 96 -16.71 3.05 6.09
N ASP A 97 -15.77 2.47 5.34
CA ASP A 97 -14.36 2.51 5.71
C ASP A 97 -13.67 3.78 5.20
N VAL A 98 -12.63 4.21 5.92
CA VAL A 98 -11.85 5.39 5.53
C VAL A 98 -11.10 5.10 4.24
N THR A 99 -11.47 5.76 3.14
CA THR A 99 -10.78 5.58 1.85
C THR A 99 -9.58 6.52 1.73
N PRO A 100 -8.37 6.01 1.40
CA PRO A 100 -7.22 6.87 1.12
C PRO A 100 -7.47 7.80 -0.06
N ARG A 101 -7.03 9.06 0.06
CA ARG A 101 -7.11 10.01 -1.06
C ARG A 101 -5.97 9.75 -2.04
N LEU A 102 -6.31 9.10 -3.14
CA LEU A 102 -5.38 8.69 -4.20
C LEU A 102 -5.13 9.76 -5.28
N TYR A 103 -5.75 10.94 -5.18
CA TYR A 103 -5.54 12.09 -6.08
C TYR A 103 -5.58 11.79 -7.58
N CYS A 104 -6.38 10.80 -8.01
CA CYS A 104 -6.41 10.29 -9.39
C CYS A 104 -6.61 11.33 -10.50
N GLU A 105 -7.32 12.42 -10.21
CA GLU A 105 -7.67 13.46 -11.18
C GLU A 105 -6.71 14.65 -11.18
N ARG A 106 -5.65 14.60 -10.37
CA ARG A 106 -4.63 15.66 -10.29
C ARG A 106 -3.45 15.35 -11.20
N GLN A 107 -3.06 16.34 -12.00
CA GLN A 107 -1.86 16.32 -12.85
C GLN A 107 -0.60 16.76 -12.09
N ASP A 108 -0.78 17.37 -10.92
CA ASP A 108 0.29 17.81 -10.06
C ASP A 108 0.70 16.71 -9.09
N CYS A 109 1.99 16.37 -9.10
CA CYS A 109 2.61 15.55 -8.08
C CYS A 109 2.35 16.15 -6.68
N PRO A 110 1.71 15.40 -5.76
CA PRO A 110 1.55 15.82 -4.37
C PRO A 110 2.89 16.20 -3.74
N MET A 111 2.96 17.39 -3.13
CA MET A 111 4.20 17.87 -2.50
C MET A 111 4.69 16.93 -1.41
N GLU A 112 3.79 16.17 -0.78
CA GLU A 112 4.09 15.18 0.24
C GLU A 112 4.76 13.92 -0.32
N LEU A 113 4.65 13.64 -1.63
CA LEU A 113 5.44 12.61 -2.30
C LEU A 113 6.84 13.12 -2.66
N LEU A 114 6.98 14.41 -3.02
CA LEU A 114 8.29 15.03 -3.30
C LEU A 114 9.10 15.30 -2.03
N HIS A 115 8.41 15.73 -0.98
CA HIS A 115 8.96 16.14 0.29
C HIS A 115 8.16 15.45 1.40
N PRO A 116 8.34 14.13 1.56
CA PRO A 116 7.66 13.41 2.62
C PRO A 116 8.06 13.94 3.99
N PRO A 117 7.15 13.85 4.97
CA PRO A 117 7.46 14.25 6.34
C PRO A 117 8.66 13.45 6.87
N GLU A 118 9.50 14.10 7.68
CA GLU A 118 10.71 13.47 8.26
C GLU A 118 10.39 12.23 9.12
N ASP A 119 9.18 12.17 9.65
CA ASP A 119 8.66 11.02 10.37
C ASP A 119 7.32 10.60 9.78
N CYS A 120 7.12 9.29 9.65
CA CYS A 120 5.82 8.68 9.35
C CYS A 120 4.73 9.39 10.15
N ASN A 121 4.01 10.28 9.49
CA ASN A 121 2.95 11.04 10.15
C ASN A 121 1.65 10.25 10.00
N VAL A 122 0.89 10.20 11.08
CA VAL A 122 -0.47 9.62 11.12
C VAL A 122 -1.52 10.53 10.47
N ASN A 123 -1.09 11.62 9.80
CA ASN A 123 -1.99 12.53 9.12
C ASN A 123 -2.72 11.83 7.97
N SER A 124 -4.03 11.63 8.16
CA SER A 124 -4.95 11.02 7.21
C SER A 124 -5.10 11.79 5.89
N SER A 125 -4.55 13.00 5.79
CA SER A 125 -4.52 13.78 4.54
C SER A 125 -3.42 13.37 3.57
N LEU A 126 -2.41 12.61 4.01
CA LEU A 126 -1.32 12.15 3.14
C LEU A 126 -1.81 11.15 2.07
N PRO A 127 -1.08 10.90 0.98
CA PRO A 127 -1.48 9.90 -0.03
C PRO A 127 -1.11 8.46 0.35
N PHE A 128 -0.27 8.27 1.36
CA PHE A 128 0.29 6.95 1.70
C PHE A 128 -0.73 5.98 2.30
N THR A 129 -0.77 4.76 1.75
CA THR A 129 -1.59 3.66 2.27
C THR A 129 -0.78 2.68 3.13
N LEU A 130 0.52 2.57 2.86
CA LEU A 130 1.45 1.80 3.69
C LEU A 130 2.75 2.59 3.84
N GLN A 131 3.08 3.01 5.05
CA GLN A 131 4.36 3.65 5.36
C GLN A 131 5.19 2.81 6.32
N ILE A 132 6.47 2.64 6.01
CA ILE A 132 7.43 2.03 6.92
C ILE A 132 8.56 3.02 7.17
N CYS A 133 8.69 3.48 8.41
CA CYS A 133 9.67 4.50 8.78
C CYS A 133 10.63 4.08 9.87
N ARG A 134 11.87 4.55 9.78
CA ARG A 134 12.90 4.36 10.82
C ARG A 134 13.11 2.88 11.13
N VAL A 135 13.47 2.11 10.10
CA VAL A 135 13.75 0.68 10.20
C VAL A 135 15.11 0.38 9.62
N GLU A 136 15.93 -0.40 10.33
CA GLU A 136 17.25 -0.79 9.79
C GLU A 136 17.06 -1.80 8.67
N ASP A 137 16.38 -2.92 8.94
CA ASP A 137 16.25 -4.01 7.98
C ASP A 137 14.80 -4.46 7.80
N ILE A 138 14.36 -4.56 6.54
CA ILE A 138 13.09 -5.18 6.16
C ILE A 138 13.40 -6.43 5.34
N ILE A 139 12.92 -7.59 5.81
CA ILE A 139 13.07 -8.87 5.14
C ILE A 139 11.69 -9.33 4.67
N VAL A 140 11.54 -9.48 3.37
CA VAL A 140 10.27 -9.83 2.71
C VAL A 140 10.39 -11.21 2.07
N GLU A 141 9.75 -12.19 2.69
CA GLU A 141 9.52 -13.54 2.14
C GLU A 141 8.04 -13.81 1.85
N GLY A 142 7.14 -12.98 2.38
CA GLY A 142 5.70 -12.92 2.10
C GLY A 142 5.30 -11.73 1.22
N LEU A 143 4.16 -11.12 1.50
CA LEU A 143 3.61 -10.02 0.69
C LEU A 143 3.56 -8.70 1.47
N ILE A 144 4.07 -7.63 0.86
CA ILE A 144 3.75 -6.25 1.22
C ILE A 144 2.90 -5.67 0.09
N GLU A 145 1.70 -5.20 0.41
CA GLU A 145 0.75 -4.74 -0.59
C GLU A 145 0.17 -3.37 -0.23
N GLY A 146 0.12 -2.46 -1.21
CA GLY A 146 -0.55 -1.18 -1.04
C GLY A 146 -0.56 -0.26 -2.26
N SER A 147 -1.46 0.71 -2.26
CA SER A 147 -1.59 1.71 -3.34
C SER A 147 -0.41 2.68 -3.39
N VAL A 148 0.01 3.20 -2.25
CA VAL A 148 1.17 4.09 -2.14
C VAL A 148 2.00 3.58 -0.97
N ILE A 149 3.04 2.81 -1.31
CA ILE A 149 3.98 2.20 -0.38
C ILE A 149 5.18 3.14 -0.24
N HIS A 150 5.46 3.59 0.97
CA HIS A 150 6.56 4.49 1.26
C HIS A 150 7.51 3.92 2.30
N PHE A 151 8.79 3.88 1.94
CA PHE A 151 9.88 3.52 2.84
C PHE A 151 10.67 4.79 3.17
N HIS A 152 10.61 5.24 4.42
CA HIS A 152 11.32 6.44 4.86
C HIS A 152 12.38 6.12 5.90
N TRP A 153 13.62 6.53 5.67
CA TRP A 153 14.74 6.20 6.57
C TRP A 153 14.82 4.70 6.86
N VAL A 154 14.59 3.91 5.80
CA VAL A 154 14.77 2.47 5.80
C VAL A 154 16.12 2.16 5.19
N ARG A 155 17.01 1.56 5.96
CA ARG A 155 18.38 1.31 5.47
C ARG A 155 18.38 0.21 4.41
N THR A 156 17.89 -0.98 4.74
CA THR A 156 17.88 -2.13 3.82
C THR A 156 16.47 -2.68 3.63
N VAL A 157 16.10 -2.96 2.37
CA VAL A 157 14.92 -3.76 2.04
C VAL A 157 15.42 -4.95 1.22
N VAL A 158 15.23 -6.15 1.75
CA VAL A 158 15.62 -7.42 1.12
C VAL A 158 14.37 -8.19 0.78
N VAL A 159 14.11 -8.34 -0.52
CA VAL A 159 13.00 -9.16 -1.04
C VAL A 159 13.58 -10.49 -1.51
N HIS A 160 13.18 -11.58 -0.85
CA HIS A 160 13.58 -12.94 -1.21
C HIS A 160 12.74 -13.48 -2.38
N CYS A 161 13.14 -14.61 -2.96
CA CYS A 161 12.46 -15.20 -4.12
C CYS A 161 10.98 -15.52 -3.90
N SER A 162 10.57 -15.82 -2.66
CA SER A 162 9.17 -16.04 -2.29
C SER A 162 8.42 -14.76 -1.94
N GLY A 163 9.14 -13.67 -1.72
CA GLY A 163 8.61 -12.39 -1.29
C GLY A 163 8.18 -11.49 -2.44
N MET A 164 7.25 -10.58 -2.15
CA MET A 164 6.74 -9.63 -3.12
C MET A 164 6.37 -8.31 -2.43
N ILE A 165 6.72 -7.19 -3.06
CA ILE A 165 6.16 -5.87 -2.76
C ILE A 165 5.32 -5.50 -3.98
N SER A 166 4.01 -5.35 -3.80
CA SER A 166 3.06 -5.11 -4.90
C SER A 166 2.26 -3.84 -4.68
N ALA A 167 2.23 -3.00 -5.69
CA ALA A 167 1.26 -1.93 -5.83
C ALA A 167 0.32 -2.16 -7.03
N SER A 168 0.32 -3.36 -7.59
CA SER A 168 -0.37 -3.66 -8.86
C SER A 168 -1.88 -3.57 -8.73
N GLY A 169 -2.55 -2.87 -9.63
CA GLY A 169 -4.01 -2.76 -9.63
C GLY A 169 -4.59 -1.97 -8.45
N LEU A 170 -3.74 -1.25 -7.71
CA LEU A 170 -4.13 -0.45 -6.54
C LEU A 170 -4.05 1.06 -6.80
N GLY A 171 -3.87 1.45 -8.06
CA GLY A 171 -3.94 2.83 -8.52
C GLY A 171 -5.37 3.24 -8.86
N CYS A 172 -5.50 4.05 -9.91
CA CYS A 172 -6.76 4.63 -10.32
C CYS A 172 -7.41 3.80 -11.43
N THR A 173 -8.70 3.49 -11.30
CA THR A 173 -9.49 2.92 -12.42
C THR A 173 -9.67 3.93 -13.55
N GLY A 174 -9.87 5.20 -13.18
CA GLY A 174 -9.81 6.35 -14.07
C GLY A 174 -8.54 7.16 -13.83
N GLY A 175 -8.68 8.48 -13.83
CA GLY A 175 -7.59 9.41 -13.57
C GLY A 175 -7.05 10.13 -14.81
N VAL A 176 -5.98 10.89 -14.61
CA VAL A 176 -5.36 11.72 -15.66
C VAL A 176 -4.98 10.89 -16.89
N GLY A 177 -4.44 9.70 -16.68
CA GLY A 177 -4.07 8.76 -17.73
C GLY A 177 -5.20 7.86 -18.17
N ARG A 178 -6.46 8.27 -18.00
CA ARG A 178 -7.62 7.42 -18.26
C ARG A 178 -7.55 6.80 -19.65
N GLY A 179 -7.55 5.47 -19.64
CA GLY A 179 -7.62 4.66 -20.83
C GLY A 179 -9.03 4.45 -21.38
N LYS A 180 -9.15 3.47 -22.28
CA LYS A 180 -10.42 3.06 -22.91
C LYS A 180 -10.71 1.60 -22.56
N VAL A 181 -11.99 1.25 -22.50
CA VAL A 181 -12.46 -0.13 -22.35
C VAL A 181 -13.67 -0.36 -23.26
N PHE A 182 -13.71 -1.53 -23.91
CA PHE A 182 -14.83 -1.99 -24.72
C PHE A 182 -15.75 -2.93 -23.93
N SER A 183 -16.97 -3.10 -24.41
CA SER A 183 -17.97 -3.97 -23.77
C SER A 183 -17.60 -5.45 -23.74
N ASN A 184 -16.64 -5.88 -24.56
CA ASN A 184 -16.08 -7.23 -24.56
C ASN A 184 -14.94 -7.42 -23.52
N GLY A 185 -14.68 -6.41 -22.67
CA GLY A 185 -13.63 -6.43 -21.65
C GLY A 185 -12.22 -6.09 -22.17
N LEU A 186 -12.05 -5.83 -23.47
CA LEU A 186 -10.78 -5.38 -24.00
C LEU A 186 -10.52 -3.93 -23.56
N GLY A 187 -9.40 -3.68 -22.90
CA GLY A 187 -9.05 -2.37 -22.36
C GLY A 187 -7.57 -2.04 -22.54
N GLY A 188 -7.28 -0.74 -22.63
CA GLY A 188 -5.94 -0.18 -22.57
C GLY A 188 -5.92 0.93 -21.53
N GLY A 189 -4.92 0.95 -20.64
CA GLY A 189 -4.71 2.02 -19.64
C GLY A 189 -3.69 3.05 -20.14
N GLY A 190 -3.56 4.19 -19.45
CA GLY A 190 -2.52 5.18 -19.75
C GLY A 190 -1.16 4.80 -19.17
N GLY A 191 -0.11 5.47 -19.66
CA GLY A 191 1.26 5.30 -19.17
C GLY A 191 1.71 6.54 -18.38
N HIS A 192 2.30 6.32 -17.21
CA HIS A 192 2.98 7.39 -16.50
C HIS A 192 4.33 7.66 -17.17
N GLY A 193 4.63 8.92 -17.50
CA GLY A 193 5.86 9.31 -18.19
C GLY A 193 5.98 8.82 -19.64
N GLY A 194 4.89 8.31 -20.23
CA GLY A 194 4.90 7.74 -21.59
C GLY A 194 3.52 7.23 -22.02
N ASN A 195 3.35 6.76 -23.26
CA ASN A 195 2.04 6.27 -23.69
C ASN A 195 1.68 4.92 -23.03
N GLY A 196 0.39 4.72 -22.83
CA GLY A 196 -0.16 3.45 -22.37
C GLY A 196 -0.02 2.33 -23.41
N GLY A 197 -0.07 1.08 -22.93
CA GLY A 197 0.00 -0.09 -23.81
C GLY A 197 -1.32 -0.36 -24.53
N ASP A 198 -1.22 -0.75 -25.81
CA ASP A 198 -2.35 -1.19 -26.61
C ASP A 198 -2.82 -2.60 -26.22
N GLY A 199 -4.13 -2.83 -26.31
CA GLY A 199 -4.73 -4.15 -26.10
C GLY A 199 -5.12 -4.80 -27.43
N TYR A 200 -4.80 -6.09 -27.59
CA TYR A 200 -5.25 -6.88 -28.74
C TYR A 200 -5.81 -8.23 -28.28
N TYR A 201 -7.05 -8.53 -28.68
CA TYR A 201 -7.68 -9.81 -28.40
C TYR A 201 -8.63 -10.21 -29.51
N ASN A 202 -8.46 -11.43 -30.03
CA ASN A 202 -9.35 -12.04 -31.01
C ASN A 202 -9.69 -11.13 -32.21
N GLY A 203 -8.68 -10.47 -32.80
CA GLY A 203 -8.86 -9.53 -33.92
C GLY A 203 -9.36 -8.14 -33.54
N SER A 204 -9.76 -7.93 -32.28
CA SER A 204 -10.15 -6.63 -31.74
C SER A 204 -8.91 -5.91 -31.19
N TYR A 205 -8.83 -4.61 -31.45
CA TYR A 205 -7.72 -3.74 -31.04
C TYR A 205 -8.25 -2.54 -30.27
N ILE A 206 -7.56 -2.15 -29.21
CA ILE A 206 -7.80 -0.92 -28.47
C ILE A 206 -6.48 -0.20 -28.23
N GLU A 207 -6.45 1.09 -28.55
CA GLU A 207 -5.30 1.94 -28.25
C GLU A 207 -5.14 2.11 -26.73
N GLY A 208 -3.90 2.18 -26.28
CA GLY A 208 -3.54 2.58 -24.94
C GLY A 208 -4.02 4.01 -24.61
N GLY A 209 -4.05 4.31 -23.32
CA GLY A 209 -4.32 5.66 -22.84
C GLY A 209 -3.18 6.63 -23.18
N VAL A 210 -3.48 7.93 -23.11
CA VAL A 210 -2.48 8.99 -23.34
C VAL A 210 -1.37 8.96 -22.29
N ALA A 211 -0.21 9.49 -22.65
CA ALA A 211 0.83 9.80 -21.68
C ALA A 211 0.37 10.86 -20.68
N TYR A 212 0.75 10.68 -19.42
CA TYR A 212 0.50 11.63 -18.35
C TYR A 212 1.64 11.62 -17.33
N GLY A 213 1.68 12.65 -16.48
CA GLY A 213 2.72 12.81 -15.47
C GLY A 213 4.10 13.06 -16.08
N ASP A 214 5.12 12.95 -15.24
CA ASP A 214 6.52 13.16 -15.60
C ASP A 214 7.32 11.88 -15.32
N ALA A 215 8.08 11.41 -16.30
CA ALA A 215 8.91 10.21 -16.16
C ALA A 215 9.97 10.35 -15.05
N ASP A 216 10.38 11.58 -14.74
CA ASP A 216 11.35 11.88 -13.69
C ASP A 216 10.69 12.07 -12.31
N LEU A 217 9.35 12.15 -12.24
CA LEU A 217 8.57 12.33 -11.00
C LEU A 217 7.39 11.34 -10.95
N PRO A 218 7.58 10.09 -10.48
CA PRO A 218 6.54 9.06 -10.42
C PRO A 218 5.59 9.27 -9.24
N CYS A 219 4.83 10.36 -9.27
CA CYS A 219 3.96 10.75 -8.18
C CYS A 219 2.48 10.49 -8.43
N GLU A 220 2.09 10.41 -9.69
CA GLU A 220 0.75 10.14 -10.13
C GLU A 220 0.53 8.63 -10.19
N LEU A 221 -0.58 8.17 -9.62
CA LEU A 221 -0.91 6.75 -9.69
C LEU A 221 -1.16 6.32 -11.13
N GLY A 222 -0.89 5.04 -11.39
CA GLY A 222 -1.30 4.33 -12.58
C GLY A 222 -2.79 4.53 -12.87
N SER A 223 -3.12 4.93 -14.09
CA SER A 223 -4.50 5.05 -14.56
C SER A 223 -4.87 3.85 -15.44
N GLY A 224 -5.96 3.20 -15.08
CA GLY A 224 -6.45 2.01 -15.77
C GLY A 224 -7.36 2.33 -16.96
N SER A 225 -8.24 1.38 -17.29
CA SER A 225 -9.04 1.41 -18.54
C SER A 225 -10.27 2.34 -18.50
N GLY A 226 -10.48 3.03 -17.36
CA GLY A 226 -11.16 4.32 -17.34
C GLY A 226 -12.62 4.34 -16.97
N ASN A 227 -13.38 3.27 -17.22
CA ASN A 227 -14.84 3.31 -17.08
C ASN A 227 -15.37 2.31 -16.06
N VAL A 228 -15.41 2.72 -14.78
CA VAL A 228 -15.91 1.91 -13.65
C VAL A 228 -17.31 1.33 -13.92
N SER A 229 -18.12 1.99 -14.76
CA SER A 229 -19.47 1.54 -15.11
C SER A 229 -19.51 0.36 -16.10
N LEU A 230 -18.39 -0.02 -16.72
CA LEU A 230 -18.32 -1.13 -17.67
C LEU A 230 -17.70 -2.37 -17.02
N PRO A 231 -18.28 -3.58 -17.23
CA PRO A 231 -17.66 -4.83 -16.81
C PRO A 231 -16.26 -4.97 -17.43
N GLY A 232 -15.25 -5.21 -16.59
CA GLY A 232 -13.86 -5.36 -17.04
C GLY A 232 -13.00 -4.10 -16.92
N ALA A 233 -13.49 -3.03 -16.29
CA ALA A 233 -12.65 -1.91 -15.92
C ALA A 233 -11.55 -2.35 -14.94
N THR A 234 -10.32 -1.94 -15.21
CA THR A 234 -9.14 -2.26 -14.39
C THR A 234 -8.60 -0.98 -13.77
N ALA A 235 -8.04 -1.09 -12.57
CA ALA A 235 -7.22 -0.06 -11.96
C ALA A 235 -5.78 -0.14 -12.46
N GLY A 236 -5.11 1.01 -12.56
CA GLY A 236 -3.69 1.06 -12.85
C GLY A 236 -2.83 0.66 -11.65
N GLY A 237 -1.52 0.73 -11.80
CA GLY A 237 -0.56 0.47 -10.72
C GLY A 237 -0.53 1.59 -9.67
N GLY A 238 -0.10 1.24 -8.47
CA GLY A 238 0.22 2.17 -7.42
C GLY A 238 1.67 2.65 -7.47
N ILE A 239 2.12 3.31 -6.40
CA ILE A 239 3.47 3.86 -6.26
C ILE A 239 4.21 3.12 -5.17
N ILE A 240 5.48 2.81 -5.44
CA ILE A 240 6.44 2.32 -4.45
C ILE A 240 7.59 3.33 -4.42
N ASP A 241 7.77 4.00 -3.29
CA ASP A 241 8.81 5.01 -3.11
C ASP A 241 9.70 4.67 -1.90
N LYS A 242 10.99 4.97 -2.04
CA LYS A 242 11.98 4.86 -0.97
C LYS A 242 12.80 6.15 -0.90
N THR A 243 12.70 6.84 0.23
CA THR A 243 13.48 8.04 0.51
C THR A 243 14.63 7.74 1.48
N ALA A 244 15.84 8.06 1.03
CA ALA A 244 17.04 7.96 1.85
C ALA A 244 17.20 9.18 2.77
N ALA A 245 17.80 8.97 3.95
CA ALA A 245 18.31 10.09 4.74
C ALA A 245 19.42 10.79 3.93
N LYS A 246 19.32 12.11 3.77
CA LYS A 246 20.38 12.94 3.17
C LYS A 246 21.60 13.01 4.08
#